data_AF-A0AAV4SID4-F1
#
_entry.id   AF-A0AAV4SID4-F1
#
_cell.length_a   1.000
_cell.length_b   1.000
_cell.length_c   1.000
_cell.angle_alpha   90.00
_cell.angle_beta   90.00
_cell.angle_gamma   90.00
#
_symmetry.space_group_name_H-M   'P 1'
#
loop_
_entity.id
_entity.type
_entity.pdbx_description
1 polymer ?
#
loop_
_entity_poly.entity_id
_entity_poly.type
_entity_poly.pdbx_seq_one_letter_code
_entity_poly.pdbx_strand_id
1 'polypeptide(L)'
;MQIAAILGCKAAANLASCCLCEHNERGVLERVPAYFNGASGDNQRYWDIQLDQDLLETIASIYPEWFKDCNMNVNGRESTCLLASDSKVKQENGETIQRPIDKNKESLKVKLMLRRPLNQLVDQGILPSLKSPPAFHEQRQKLERAKMGDLLKHKLQKRPDRQELIQQHILEDSCIDSSLQDKQQKQLKNELLADTLNSIISQRPGPLDLVKGNILNTDELFAQAVRETLPFKST
;
A
#
# COMPACT_ATOMS: atom_id res chain seq x y z
N MET A 1 -46.48 -28.16 7.96
CA MET A 1 -47.67 -27.27 7.89
C MET A 1 -47.20 -25.85 8.12
N GLN A 2 -47.56 -24.93 7.20
CA GLN A 2 -47.42 -23.46 7.12
C GLN A 2 -46.09 -22.79 7.58
N ILE A 3 -45.27 -22.09 6.77
CA ILE A 3 -45.43 -20.94 5.82
C ILE A 3 -45.57 -19.56 6.50
N ALA A 4 -44.56 -18.69 6.32
CA ALA A 4 -44.60 -17.25 5.95
C ALA A 4 -43.16 -16.68 6.14
N ALA A 5 -42.35 -16.17 5.19
CA ALA A 5 -42.51 -15.37 3.97
C ALA A 5 -42.96 -13.91 4.21
N ILE A 6 -41.99 -12.99 4.31
CA ILE A 6 -42.19 -11.55 4.13
C ILE A 6 -41.27 -11.08 2.98
N LEU A 7 -41.88 -10.93 1.81
CA LEU A 7 -41.41 -10.11 0.69
C LEU A 7 -41.92 -8.68 0.88
N GLY A 8 -41.19 -7.67 0.38
CA GLY A 8 -41.80 -6.34 0.25
C GLY A 8 -40.92 -5.16 -0.18
N CYS A 9 -39.96 -5.32 -1.09
CA CYS A 9 -39.38 -4.16 -1.80
C CYS A 9 -40.31 -3.72 -2.94
N LYS A 10 -40.80 -2.47 -2.89
CA LYS A 10 -41.42 -1.77 -4.02
C LYS A 10 -41.18 -0.27 -3.88
N ALA A 11 -40.36 0.29 -4.77
CA ALA A 11 -40.69 1.50 -5.53
C ALA A 11 -39.64 1.66 -6.65
N ALA A 12 -40.13 1.75 -7.87
CA ALA A 12 -39.40 1.97 -9.10
C ALA A 12 -39.96 3.20 -9.81
N ALA A 13 -39.21 3.66 -10.82
CA ALA A 13 -39.55 4.62 -11.88
C ALA A 13 -39.40 6.12 -11.50
N ASN A 14 -38.94 7.04 -12.35
CA ASN A 14 -38.38 7.04 -13.72
C ASN A 14 -37.83 8.49 -13.92
N LEU A 15 -36.64 8.74 -14.47
CA LEU A 15 -36.27 8.82 -15.90
C LEU A 15 -36.64 10.15 -16.59
N ALA A 16 -35.64 11.02 -16.79
CA ALA A 16 -35.42 11.97 -17.92
C ALA A 16 -34.25 12.91 -17.53
N SER A 17 -33.05 12.85 -18.12
CA SER A 17 -32.61 13.12 -19.50
C SER A 17 -32.38 14.60 -19.82
N CYS A 18 -31.09 14.93 -19.94
CA CYS A 18 -30.41 15.80 -20.91
C CYS A 18 -30.59 17.33 -20.97
N CYS A 19 -29.44 17.93 -21.37
CA CYS A 19 -29.15 19.29 -21.84
C CYS A 19 -28.90 20.32 -20.72
N LEU A 20 -27.84 21.15 -20.69
CA LEU A 20 -26.79 21.53 -21.63
C LEU A 20 -25.60 22.11 -20.82
N CYS A 21 -24.38 22.00 -21.35
CA CYS A 21 -23.32 22.95 -21.01
C CYS A 21 -23.72 24.34 -21.51
N GLU A 22 -23.54 25.38 -20.71
CA GLU A 22 -23.16 26.70 -21.23
C GLU A 22 -22.56 27.59 -20.13
N HIS A 23 -21.59 28.38 -20.57
CA HIS A 23 -20.68 29.23 -19.81
C HIS A 23 -21.35 30.26 -18.90
N ASN A 24 -20.76 30.54 -17.73
CA ASN A 24 -20.62 31.91 -17.28
C ASN A 24 -19.47 32.05 -16.27
N GLU A 25 -18.30 32.46 -16.78
CA GLU A 25 -17.33 33.17 -15.97
C GLU A 25 -17.94 34.50 -15.55
N ARG A 26 -18.04 34.77 -14.25
CA ARG A 26 -18.08 36.12 -13.69
C ARG A 26 -17.88 36.07 -12.16
N GLY A 27 -17.07 37.01 -11.66
CA GLY A 27 -16.63 37.16 -10.27
C GLY A 27 -17.77 37.09 -9.24
N VAL A 28 -17.47 36.86 -7.96
CA VAL A 28 -16.89 37.89 -7.08
C VAL A 28 -15.96 37.23 -6.06
N LEU A 29 -14.70 37.65 -6.08
CA LEU A 29 -13.76 37.44 -4.99
C LEU A 29 -14.00 38.60 -4.01
N GLU A 30 -14.86 38.38 -3.02
CA GLU A 30 -15.13 39.38 -1.98
C GLU A 30 -13.93 39.42 -1.03
N ARG A 31 -12.93 40.24 -1.42
CA ARG A 31 -11.89 40.73 -0.53
C ARG A 31 -12.55 41.59 0.53
N VAL A 32 -12.53 41.13 1.77
CA VAL A 32 -12.73 42.00 2.93
C VAL A 32 -11.59 43.04 2.96
N PRO A 33 -11.87 44.35 3.03
CA PRO A 33 -10.84 45.37 3.06
C PRO A 33 -10.17 45.42 4.44
N ALA A 34 -8.86 45.16 4.48
CA ALA A 34 -8.02 45.52 5.60
C ALA A 34 -7.77 47.03 5.56
N TYR A 35 -8.33 47.78 6.51
CA TYR A 35 -8.00 49.18 6.72
C TYR A 35 -6.57 49.27 7.27
N PHE A 36 -5.67 49.79 6.44
CA PHE A 36 -4.30 50.10 6.80
C PHE A 36 -4.26 51.58 7.21
N ASN A 37 -4.25 51.87 8.51
CA ASN A 37 -3.85 53.21 8.99
C ASN A 37 -2.39 53.13 9.42
N GLY A 38 -1.53 53.74 8.62
CA GLY A 38 -0.13 53.94 8.96
C GLY A 38 0.03 55.22 9.78
N ALA A 39 0.53 55.09 11.01
CA ALA A 39 1.20 56.15 11.73
C ALA A 39 2.29 55.53 12.61
N SER A 40 3.54 55.88 12.29
CA SER A 40 4.80 55.86 13.06
C SER A 40 5.09 54.74 14.07
N GLY A 41 6.19 54.02 13.80
CA GLY A 41 7.22 53.62 14.76
C GLY A 41 6.80 52.97 16.06
N ASP A 42 6.68 51.63 16.07
CA ASP A 42 7.40 50.72 16.97
C ASP A 42 6.99 49.26 16.67
N ASN A 43 7.96 48.35 16.70
CA ASN A 43 7.79 46.93 16.40
C ASN A 43 7.03 46.18 17.51
N GLN A 44 5.72 46.35 17.59
CA GLN A 44 4.85 45.44 18.34
C GLN A 44 3.61 45.11 17.52
N ARG A 45 3.74 44.08 16.67
CA ARG A 45 2.61 43.47 15.96
C ARG A 45 1.88 42.55 16.94
N TYR A 46 1.16 43.15 17.88
CA TYR A 46 0.22 42.41 18.71
C TYR A 46 -1.08 42.19 17.93
N TRP A 47 -1.61 40.98 17.96
CA TRP A 47 -2.94 40.68 17.46
C TRP A 47 -3.88 40.89 18.65
N ASP A 48 -4.51 42.06 18.73
CA ASP A 48 -5.59 42.28 19.68
C ASP A 48 -6.79 41.44 19.23
N ILE A 49 -7.00 40.32 19.91
CA ILE A 49 -8.20 39.50 19.77
C ILE A 49 -9.07 39.83 20.97
N GLN A 50 -10.16 40.57 20.74
CA GLN A 50 -11.18 40.77 21.77
C GLN A 50 -11.94 39.47 21.95
N LEU A 51 -11.76 38.83 23.10
CA LEU A 51 -12.53 37.68 23.55
C LEU A 51 -13.65 38.21 24.46
N ASP A 52 -14.87 37.74 24.23
CA ASP A 52 -16.00 38.02 25.13
C ASP A 52 -15.67 37.53 26.55
N GLN A 53 -16.18 38.25 27.55
CA GLN A 53 -15.84 38.02 28.96
C GLN A 53 -16.16 36.58 29.40
N ASP A 54 -17.31 36.04 29.01
CA ASP A 54 -17.74 34.67 29.35
C ASP A 54 -16.84 33.60 28.73
N LEU A 55 -16.32 33.88 27.52
CA LEU A 55 -15.40 32.99 26.82
C LEU A 55 -14.03 33.00 27.49
N LEU A 56 -13.54 34.17 27.90
CA LEU A 56 -12.29 34.29 28.66
C LEU A 56 -12.38 33.53 30.00
N GLU A 57 -13.50 33.66 30.71
CA GLU A 57 -13.74 33.00 32.00
C GLU A 57 -13.83 31.46 31.85
N THR A 58 -14.47 31.00 30.77
CA THR A 58 -14.52 29.57 30.42
C THR A 58 -13.12 29.03 30.10
N ILE A 59 -12.33 29.74 29.29
CA ILE A 59 -10.97 29.32 28.93
C ILE A 59 -10.06 29.31 30.17
N ALA A 60 -10.17 30.31 31.04
CA ALA A 60 -9.43 30.39 32.29
C ALA A 60 -9.78 29.27 33.28
N SER A 61 -11.05 28.83 33.32
CA SER A 61 -11.49 27.70 34.13
C SER A 61 -10.91 26.36 33.64
N ILE A 62 -10.84 26.17 32.32
CA ILE A 62 -10.37 24.91 31.72
C ILE A 62 -8.83 24.81 31.79
N TYR A 63 -8.14 25.95 31.63
CA TYR A 63 -6.68 26.01 31.63
C TYR A 63 -6.16 27.09 32.58
N PRO A 64 -6.30 26.90 33.90
CA PRO A 64 -5.91 27.91 34.88
C PRO A 64 -4.41 28.19 34.83
N GLU A 65 -3.58 27.19 34.47
CA GLU A 65 -2.13 27.34 34.34
C GLU A 65 -1.70 28.34 33.27
N TRP A 66 -2.51 28.56 32.22
CA TRP A 66 -2.16 29.49 31.14
C TRP A 66 -2.16 30.96 31.58
N PHE A 67 -2.88 31.27 32.68
CA PHE A 67 -3.03 32.63 33.18
C PHE A 67 -2.20 32.90 34.44
N LYS A 68 -1.52 31.90 35.02
CA LYS A 68 -0.75 32.04 36.27
C LYS A 68 0.47 32.97 36.14
N ASP A 69 1.02 33.08 34.94
CA ASP A 69 2.17 33.94 34.66
C ASP A 69 1.76 35.38 34.27
N CYS A 70 0.44 35.63 34.13
CA CYS A 70 -0.13 36.92 33.77
C CYS A 70 -0.81 37.57 34.98
N ASN A 71 -0.06 37.87 36.05
CA ASN A 71 -0.56 38.72 37.12
C ASN A 71 -0.65 40.19 36.65
N MET A 72 -1.68 40.53 35.88
CA MET A 72 -2.06 41.91 35.63
C MET A 72 -2.88 42.42 36.81
N ASN A 73 -2.18 42.74 37.90
CA ASN A 73 -2.73 43.60 38.93
C ASN A 73 -2.88 45.01 38.32
N VAL A 74 -4.07 45.31 37.79
CA VAL A 74 -4.45 46.66 37.37
C VAL A 74 -4.65 47.50 38.62
N ASN A 75 -3.55 48.00 39.17
CA ASN A 75 -3.44 49.24 39.92
C ASN A 75 -1.96 49.58 40.14
N GLY A 76 -1.37 50.18 39.10
CA GLY A 76 -0.19 51.04 39.21
C GLY A 76 1.17 50.36 39.43
N ARG A 77 2.04 50.59 38.43
CA ARG A 77 3.52 50.51 38.42
C ARG A 77 4.12 49.21 37.85
N GLU A 78 4.82 49.41 36.72
CA GLU A 78 5.93 48.62 36.14
C GLU A 78 5.79 47.10 36.05
N SER A 79 5.48 46.60 34.85
CA SER A 79 5.50 45.17 34.52
C SER A 79 6.93 44.68 34.23
N THR A 80 7.57 44.10 35.25
CA THR A 80 8.70 43.16 35.09
C THR A 80 8.24 41.77 35.51
N CYS A 81 8.11 40.85 34.56
CA CYS A 81 7.96 39.43 34.82
C CYS A 81 9.33 38.83 35.16
N LEU A 82 9.56 38.52 36.45
CA LEU A 82 10.72 37.76 36.93
C LEU A 82 10.26 36.41 37.46
N LEU A 83 10.75 35.35 36.81
CA LEU A 83 10.73 33.98 37.32
C LEU A 83 11.67 33.87 38.53
N ALA A 84 11.22 33.14 39.56
CA ALA A 84 12.03 32.75 40.68
C ALA A 84 13.16 31.79 40.24
N SER A 85 14.41 32.19 40.45
CA SER A 85 15.56 31.32 40.67
C SER A 85 16.68 32.14 41.30
N ASP A 86 17.19 31.65 42.42
CA ASP A 86 18.22 32.27 43.26
C ASP A 86 19.55 32.61 42.54
N SER A 87 20.20 33.64 43.08
CA SER A 87 21.64 33.98 42.98
C SER A 87 22.15 34.74 41.75
N LYS A 88 22.07 36.08 41.86
CA LYS A 88 23.16 37.07 41.64
C LYS A 88 24.10 36.85 40.44
N VAL A 89 23.80 37.46 39.28
CA VAL A 89 24.78 38.08 38.37
C VAL A 89 24.14 39.30 37.65
N LYS A 90 24.97 40.33 37.48
CA LYS A 90 24.78 41.65 36.85
C LYS A 90 24.08 41.64 35.48
N GLN A 91 23.43 42.77 35.19
CA GLN A 91 22.89 43.18 33.89
C GLN A 91 23.93 43.10 32.77
N GLU A 92 23.59 42.34 31.72
CA GLU A 92 23.86 42.67 30.31
C GLU A 92 23.05 41.74 29.37
N ASN A 93 22.08 42.35 28.67
CA ASN A 93 21.80 42.14 27.24
C ASN A 93 21.47 40.71 26.74
N GLY A 94 20.18 40.37 26.62
CA GLY A 94 19.68 39.38 25.63
C GLY A 94 19.85 37.87 25.91
N GLU A 95 20.66 37.45 26.88
CA GLU A 95 21.09 36.04 27.00
C GLU A 95 20.03 35.02 27.46
N THR A 96 19.02 35.40 28.25
CA THR A 96 18.07 34.45 28.88
C THR A 96 17.19 33.70 27.85
N ILE A 97 16.79 34.37 26.77
CA ILE A 97 16.01 33.76 25.67
C ILE A 97 16.93 33.18 24.58
N GLN A 98 18.16 33.69 24.47
CA GLN A 98 19.16 33.16 23.53
C GLN A 98 19.55 31.72 23.87
N ARG A 99 19.75 31.39 25.15
CA ARG A 99 20.10 30.01 25.58
C ARG A 99 19.12 28.92 25.13
N PRO A 100 17.78 29.03 25.31
CA PRO A 100 16.84 28.05 24.79
C PRO A 100 16.75 28.07 23.25
N ILE A 101 16.90 29.24 22.62
CA ILE A 101 16.98 29.36 21.16
C ILE A 101 18.19 28.59 20.62
N ASP A 102 19.35 28.70 21.26
CA ASP A 102 20.58 28.06 20.82
C ASP A 102 20.53 26.54 21.01
N LYS A 103 19.96 26.06 22.12
CA LYS A 103 19.64 24.63 22.30
C LYS A 103 18.68 24.11 21.21
N ASN A 104 17.67 24.91 20.85
CA ASN A 104 16.74 24.56 19.78
C ASN A 104 17.45 24.55 18.41
N LYS A 105 18.37 25.49 18.15
CA LYS A 105 19.20 25.51 16.93
C LYS A 105 20.06 24.25 16.84
N GLU A 106 20.70 23.84 17.93
CA GLU A 106 21.53 22.64 17.98
C GLU A 106 20.70 21.37 17.77
N SER A 107 19.57 21.22 18.47
CA SER A 107 18.65 20.09 18.29
C SER A 107 18.12 20.00 16.87
N LEU A 108 17.71 21.14 16.29
CA LEU A 108 17.23 21.20 14.92
C LEU A 108 18.32 20.84 13.92
N LYS A 109 19.56 21.32 14.11
CA LYS A 109 20.71 20.96 13.27
C LYS A 109 20.91 19.45 13.25
N VAL A 110 20.89 18.79 14.41
CA VAL A 110 21.01 17.32 14.50
C VAL A 110 19.86 16.62 13.77
N LYS A 111 18.60 17.05 14.00
CA LYS A 111 17.42 16.48 13.32
C LYS A 111 17.45 16.64 11.80
N LEU A 112 17.96 17.77 11.31
CA LEU A 112 18.11 18.01 9.88
C LEU A 112 19.24 17.17 9.25
N MET A 113 20.32 16.89 10.00
CA MET A 113 21.39 16.01 9.53
C MET A 113 20.97 14.54 9.49
N LEU A 114 20.16 14.10 10.46
CA LEU A 114 19.68 12.71 10.56
C LEU A 114 18.38 12.46 9.78
N ARG A 115 17.86 13.46 9.05
CA ARG A 115 16.62 13.28 8.27
C ARG A 115 16.83 12.30 7.12
N ARG A 116 15.80 11.51 6.82
CA ARG A 116 15.78 10.66 5.62
C ARG A 116 15.72 11.53 4.36
N PRO A 117 16.40 11.16 3.27
CA PRO A 117 16.28 11.86 2.00
C PRO A 117 14.85 11.75 1.46
N LEU A 118 14.44 12.75 0.69
CA LEU A 118 13.08 12.89 0.17
C LEU A 118 12.62 11.66 -0.64
N ASN A 119 13.51 11.10 -1.46
CA ASN A 119 13.22 9.91 -2.28
C ASN A 119 12.81 8.71 -1.41
N GLN A 120 13.51 8.48 -0.29
CA GLN A 120 13.20 7.38 0.62
C GLN A 120 11.82 7.54 1.27
N LEU A 121 11.38 8.78 1.54
CA LEU A 121 10.04 9.05 2.06
C LEU A 121 8.95 8.75 1.01
N VAL A 122 9.22 9.01 -0.27
CA VAL A 122 8.33 8.67 -1.39
C VAL A 122 8.27 7.16 -1.60
N ASP A 123 9.41 6.48 -1.58
CA ASP A 123 9.49 5.02 -1.76
C ASP A 123 8.77 4.25 -0.63
N GLN A 124 8.80 4.80 0.58
CA GLN A 124 8.05 4.28 1.74
C GLN A 124 6.56 4.66 1.73
N GLY A 125 6.11 5.46 0.76
CA GLY A 125 4.72 5.91 0.66
C GLY A 125 4.30 6.93 1.71
N ILE A 126 5.25 7.59 2.39
CA ILE A 126 4.96 8.67 3.37
C ILE A 126 4.64 9.98 2.65
N LEU A 127 5.36 10.28 1.55
CA LEU A 127 5.14 11.46 0.74
C LEU A 127 4.62 11.13 -0.67
N PRO A 128 3.78 11.99 -1.26
CA PRO A 128 3.40 11.89 -2.66
C PRO A 128 4.61 11.92 -3.60
N SER A 129 4.44 11.29 -4.77
CA SER A 129 5.47 11.30 -5.82
C SER A 129 5.82 12.74 -6.27
N LEU A 130 7.12 13.03 -6.33
CA LEU A 130 7.67 14.34 -6.72
C LEU A 130 7.43 14.72 -8.18
N LYS A 131 7.03 13.75 -9.02
CA LYS A 131 6.78 13.96 -10.45
C LYS A 131 5.47 14.73 -10.71
N SER A 132 4.55 14.72 -9.75
CA SER A 132 3.24 15.36 -9.86
C SER A 132 3.12 16.52 -8.87
N PRO A 133 2.51 17.65 -9.26
CA PRO A 133 2.19 18.72 -8.33
C PRO A 133 1.32 18.24 -7.16
N PRO A 134 1.54 18.69 -5.91
CA PRO A 134 0.76 18.27 -4.75
C PRO A 134 -0.74 18.53 -4.87
N ALA A 135 -1.13 19.59 -5.61
CA ALA A 135 -2.54 19.99 -5.79
C ALA A 135 -3.43 18.92 -6.46
N PHE A 136 -2.84 18.04 -7.28
CA PHE A 136 -3.58 17.02 -8.04
C PHE A 136 -3.37 15.59 -7.54
N HIS A 137 -2.72 15.42 -6.38
CA HIS A 137 -2.37 14.09 -5.87
C HIS A 137 -3.60 13.20 -5.68
N GLU A 138 -4.67 13.75 -5.10
CA GLU A 138 -5.90 13.02 -4.79
C GLU A 138 -6.64 12.61 -6.08
N GLN A 139 -6.76 13.51 -7.04
CA GLN A 139 -7.43 13.26 -8.32
C GLN A 139 -6.69 12.16 -9.09
N ARG A 140 -5.35 12.20 -9.10
CA ARG A 140 -4.53 11.15 -9.71
C ARG A 140 -4.73 9.80 -9.02
N GLN A 141 -4.70 9.76 -7.69
CA GLN A 141 -4.91 8.53 -6.92
C GLN A 141 -6.30 7.94 -7.18
N LYS A 142 -7.35 8.77 -7.23
CA LYS A 142 -8.71 8.35 -7.57
C LYS A 142 -8.77 7.76 -8.98
N LEU A 143 -8.13 8.42 -9.94
CA LEU A 143 -8.05 7.93 -11.32
C LEU A 143 -7.27 6.62 -11.43
N GLU A 144 -6.14 6.49 -10.75
CA GLU A 144 -5.36 5.24 -10.71
C GLU A 144 -6.17 4.10 -10.08
N ARG A 145 -6.90 4.38 -8.98
CA ARG A 145 -7.80 3.41 -8.34
C ARG A 145 -8.95 3.01 -9.26
N ALA A 146 -9.56 3.96 -9.97
CA ALA A 146 -10.64 3.67 -10.92
C ALA A 146 -10.13 2.81 -12.08
N LYS A 147 -9.00 3.17 -12.70
CA LYS A 147 -8.34 2.37 -13.75
C LYS A 147 -8.03 0.96 -13.28
N MET A 148 -7.47 0.81 -12.08
CA MET A 148 -7.22 -0.51 -11.48
C MET A 148 -8.52 -1.28 -11.28
N GLY A 149 -9.58 -0.62 -10.80
CA GLY A 149 -10.91 -1.20 -10.62
C GLY A 149 -11.50 -1.74 -11.92
N ASP A 150 -11.44 -0.97 -12.99
CA ASP A 150 -11.93 -1.37 -14.31
C ASP A 150 -11.13 -2.54 -14.89
N LEU A 151 -9.79 -2.49 -14.77
CA LEU A 151 -8.90 -3.57 -15.19
C LEU A 151 -9.20 -4.87 -14.44
N LEU A 152 -9.36 -4.79 -13.11
CA LEU A 152 -9.69 -5.95 -12.29
C LEU A 152 -11.08 -6.49 -12.64
N LYS A 153 -12.07 -5.63 -12.81
CA LYS A 153 -13.42 -6.03 -13.23
C LYS A 153 -13.38 -6.81 -14.56
N HIS A 154 -12.60 -6.36 -15.53
CA HIS A 154 -12.40 -7.08 -16.79
C HIS A 154 -11.71 -8.45 -16.58
N LYS A 155 -10.67 -8.51 -15.74
CA LYS A 155 -9.97 -9.78 -15.43
C LYS A 155 -10.87 -10.77 -14.68
N LEU A 156 -11.73 -10.30 -13.78
CA LEU A 156 -12.68 -11.14 -13.06
C LEU A 156 -13.75 -11.73 -14.00
N GLN A 157 -14.21 -10.95 -14.99
CA GLN A 157 -15.16 -11.44 -16.00
C GLN A 157 -14.56 -12.53 -16.88
N LYS A 158 -13.26 -12.45 -17.18
CA LYS A 158 -12.52 -13.43 -17.98
C LYS A 158 -11.71 -14.40 -17.11
N ARG A 159 -12.16 -14.65 -15.88
CA ARG A 159 -11.44 -15.55 -14.98
C ARG A 159 -11.60 -17.00 -15.48
N PRO A 160 -10.51 -17.72 -15.80
CA PRO A 160 -10.57 -19.12 -16.22
C PRO A 160 -11.02 -20.01 -15.07
N ASP A 161 -11.70 -21.11 -15.42
CA ASP A 161 -12.07 -22.13 -14.44
C ASP A 161 -10.86 -22.99 -14.03
N ARG A 162 -10.95 -23.65 -12.88
CA ARG A 162 -9.89 -24.54 -12.39
C ARG A 162 -9.57 -25.66 -13.39
N GLN A 163 -10.57 -26.21 -14.06
CA GLN A 163 -10.38 -27.30 -15.03
C GLN A 163 -9.57 -26.83 -16.26
N GLU A 164 -9.77 -25.59 -16.71
CA GLU A 164 -9.01 -25.00 -17.81
C GLU A 164 -7.52 -24.86 -17.43
N LEU A 165 -7.24 -24.42 -16.19
CA LEU A 165 -5.88 -24.30 -15.68
C LEU A 165 -5.17 -25.65 -15.55
N ILE A 166 -5.92 -26.71 -15.22
CA ILE A 166 -5.43 -28.10 -15.22
C ILE A 166 -5.08 -28.56 -16.63
N GLN A 167 -5.97 -28.31 -17.60
CA GLN A 167 -5.77 -28.71 -18.98
C GLN A 167 -4.53 -28.04 -19.58
N GLN A 168 -4.24 -26.80 -19.16
CA GLN A 168 -3.04 -26.05 -19.53
C GLN A 168 -1.80 -26.46 -18.73
N HIS A 169 -1.89 -27.46 -17.84
CA HIS A 169 -0.82 -27.91 -16.93
C HIS A 169 -0.24 -26.80 -16.06
N ILE A 170 -1.04 -25.80 -15.71
CA ILE A 170 -0.69 -24.75 -14.75
C ILE A 170 -0.95 -25.24 -13.32
N LEU A 171 -2.08 -25.92 -13.12
CA LEU A 171 -2.44 -26.57 -11.85
C LEU A 171 -2.37 -28.10 -12.02
N GLU A 172 -2.02 -28.81 -10.95
CA GLU A 172 -2.09 -30.28 -10.96
C GLU A 172 -3.50 -30.78 -10.61
N ASP A 173 -3.84 -31.95 -11.12
CA ASP A 173 -5.16 -32.60 -11.04
C ASP A 173 -5.59 -33.10 -9.66
N SER A 174 -4.92 -32.70 -8.60
CA SER A 174 -5.09 -33.31 -7.29
C SER A 174 -6.03 -32.54 -6.36
N CYS A 175 -6.70 -33.29 -5.49
CA CYS A 175 -7.49 -32.78 -4.37
C CYS A 175 -6.62 -32.56 -3.11
N ILE A 176 -5.29 -32.61 -3.26
CA ILE A 176 -4.33 -32.47 -2.16
C ILE A 176 -4.10 -30.97 -1.92
N ASP A 177 -3.88 -30.59 -0.66
CA ASP A 177 -3.58 -29.22 -0.26
C ASP A 177 -2.36 -28.65 -1.01
N SER A 178 -2.40 -27.37 -1.38
CA SER A 178 -1.38 -26.71 -2.21
C SER A 178 0.01 -26.73 -1.58
N SER A 179 0.09 -26.75 -0.25
CA SER A 179 1.36 -26.85 0.49
C SER A 179 2.11 -28.17 0.23
N LEU A 180 1.37 -29.25 0.00
CA LEU A 180 1.92 -30.60 -0.16
C LEU A 180 2.07 -31.03 -1.63
N GLN A 181 1.36 -30.35 -2.52
CA GLN A 181 1.25 -30.70 -3.94
C GLN A 181 2.62 -30.81 -4.62
N ASP A 182 3.49 -29.81 -4.45
CA ASP A 182 4.80 -29.78 -5.11
C ASP A 182 5.73 -30.87 -4.57
N LYS A 183 5.97 -30.88 -3.25
CA LYS A 183 6.98 -31.75 -2.65
C LYS A 183 6.53 -33.20 -2.59
N GLN A 184 5.33 -33.49 -2.13
CA GLN A 184 4.94 -34.86 -1.83
C GLN A 184 4.32 -35.56 -3.03
N GLN A 185 3.56 -34.84 -3.86
CA GLN A 185 2.87 -35.51 -4.96
C GLN A 185 3.69 -35.51 -6.23
N LYS A 186 4.19 -34.35 -6.68
CA LYS A 186 4.89 -34.25 -7.97
C LYS A 186 6.23 -34.98 -7.93
N GLN A 187 7.04 -34.76 -6.90
CA GLN A 187 8.34 -35.42 -6.79
C GLN A 187 8.20 -36.94 -6.66
N LEU A 188 7.35 -37.41 -5.74
CA LEU A 188 7.11 -38.84 -5.56
C LEU A 188 6.54 -39.51 -6.81
N LYS A 189 5.57 -38.88 -7.51
CA LYS A 189 5.09 -39.40 -8.79
C LYS A 189 6.22 -39.51 -9.81
N ASN A 190 7.06 -38.49 -9.92
CA ASN A 190 8.17 -38.50 -10.86
C ASN A 190 9.21 -39.58 -10.52
N GLU A 191 9.54 -39.76 -9.24
CA GLU A 191 10.46 -40.80 -8.77
C GLU A 191 9.88 -42.20 -9.02
N LEU A 192 8.62 -42.44 -8.64
CA LEU A 192 7.96 -43.72 -8.91
C LEU A 192 7.87 -44.01 -10.40
N LEU A 193 7.59 -43.01 -11.23
CA LEU A 193 7.58 -43.16 -12.68
C LEU A 193 8.99 -43.47 -13.20
N ALA A 194 10.03 -42.80 -12.70
CA ALA A 194 11.40 -43.06 -13.09
C ALA A 194 11.82 -44.50 -12.74
N ASP A 195 11.54 -44.95 -11.52
CA ASP A 195 11.85 -46.31 -11.08
C ASP A 195 11.09 -47.36 -11.90
N THR A 196 9.80 -47.11 -12.17
CA THR A 196 8.98 -47.99 -12.99
C THR A 196 9.52 -48.07 -14.42
N LEU A 197 9.85 -46.93 -15.02
CA LEU A 197 10.43 -46.88 -16.37
C LEU A 197 11.81 -47.56 -16.41
N ASN A 198 12.65 -47.35 -15.39
CA ASN A 198 13.95 -48.02 -15.30
C ASN A 198 13.81 -49.54 -15.25
N SER A 199 12.85 -50.05 -14.49
CA SER A 199 12.53 -51.48 -14.45
C SER A 199 12.10 -52.01 -15.83
N ILE A 200 11.18 -51.31 -16.50
CA ILE A 200 10.70 -51.68 -17.85
C ILE A 200 11.83 -51.63 -18.90
N ILE A 201 12.66 -50.59 -18.86
CA ILE A 201 13.78 -50.40 -19.79
C ILE A 201 14.86 -51.45 -19.55
N SER A 202 15.10 -51.88 -18.31
CA SER A 202 16.07 -52.94 -17.99
C SER A 202 15.71 -54.30 -18.63
N GLN A 203 14.42 -54.56 -18.83
CA GLN A 203 13.90 -55.78 -19.44
C GLN A 203 13.60 -55.62 -20.94
N ARG A 204 14.19 -54.61 -21.59
CA ARG A 204 13.92 -54.34 -23.00
C ARG A 204 14.32 -55.54 -23.87
N PRO A 205 13.40 -56.12 -24.66
CA PRO A 205 13.70 -57.27 -25.51
C PRO A 205 14.72 -56.89 -26.60
N GLY A 206 15.59 -57.85 -26.92
CA GLY A 206 16.62 -57.67 -27.94
C GLY A 206 16.03 -57.68 -29.35
N PRO A 207 16.81 -57.26 -30.36
CA PRO A 207 16.37 -57.28 -31.76
C PRO A 207 16.01 -58.68 -32.26
N LEU A 208 16.70 -59.73 -31.80
CA LEU A 208 16.37 -61.12 -32.14
C LEU A 208 15.02 -61.54 -31.57
N ASP A 209 14.67 -61.09 -30.37
CA ASP A 209 13.38 -61.40 -29.74
C ASP A 209 12.22 -60.74 -30.51
N LEU A 210 12.45 -59.56 -31.10
CA LEU A 210 11.48 -58.89 -31.98
C LEU A 210 11.30 -59.62 -33.32
N VAL A 211 12.36 -60.22 -33.88
CA VAL A 211 12.27 -61.08 -35.07
C VAL A 211 11.51 -62.37 -34.74
N LYS A 212 11.78 -63.01 -33.59
CA LYS A 212 10.99 -64.17 -33.12
C LYS A 212 9.52 -63.83 -32.95
N GLY A 213 9.22 -62.63 -32.44
CA GLY A 213 7.87 -62.10 -32.30
C GLY A 213 7.20 -61.67 -33.60
N ASN A 214 7.88 -61.82 -34.75
CA ASN A 214 7.40 -61.40 -36.08
C ASN A 214 7.03 -59.91 -36.15
N ILE A 215 7.66 -59.07 -35.32
CA ILE A 215 7.47 -57.61 -35.29
C ILE A 215 8.49 -56.94 -36.23
N LEU A 216 9.70 -57.49 -36.31
CA LEU A 216 10.75 -57.02 -37.20
C LEU A 216 10.91 -57.96 -38.40
N ASN A 217 10.61 -57.47 -39.60
CA ASN A 217 10.75 -58.24 -40.84
C ASN A 217 12.23 -58.36 -41.26
N THR A 218 12.68 -59.58 -41.53
CA THR A 218 14.01 -59.93 -42.05
C THR A 218 13.85 -61.04 -43.09
N ASP A 219 14.93 -61.43 -43.78
CA ASP A 219 14.89 -62.51 -44.78
C ASP A 219 14.24 -63.77 -44.20
N GLU A 220 13.33 -64.41 -44.96
CA GLU A 220 12.51 -65.54 -44.46
C GLU A 220 13.37 -66.66 -43.86
N LEU A 221 14.51 -66.95 -44.50
CA LEU A 221 15.46 -67.96 -44.03
C LEU A 221 16.06 -67.60 -42.67
N PHE A 222 16.38 -66.32 -42.47
CA PHE A 222 16.95 -65.82 -41.21
C PHE A 222 15.89 -65.78 -40.11
N ALA A 223 14.69 -65.28 -40.41
CA ALA A 223 13.57 -65.25 -39.48
C ALA A 223 13.14 -66.66 -39.05
N GLN A 224 13.22 -67.65 -39.94
CA GLN A 224 12.95 -69.04 -39.61
C GLN A 224 14.06 -69.66 -38.76
N ALA A 225 15.33 -69.43 -39.09
CA ALA A 225 16.47 -69.89 -38.30
C ALA A 225 16.50 -69.30 -36.87
N VAL A 226 16.04 -68.06 -36.68
CA VAL A 226 15.96 -67.42 -35.36
C VAL A 226 14.78 -67.94 -34.52
N ARG A 227 13.71 -68.43 -35.17
CA ARG A 227 12.55 -69.06 -34.52
C ARG A 227 12.80 -70.53 -34.18
N GLU A 228 13.54 -71.26 -35.01
CA GLU A 228 13.94 -72.65 -34.79
C GLU A 228 15.17 -72.69 -33.86
N THR A 229 14.90 -72.67 -32.55
CA THR A 229 15.83 -72.68 -31.40
C THR A 229 17.25 -73.23 -31.68
N LEU A 230 18.24 -72.35 -31.79
CA LEU A 230 19.65 -72.71 -31.58
C LEU A 230 20.06 -72.36 -30.13
N PRO A 231 20.50 -73.34 -29.32
CA PRO A 231 21.00 -73.07 -27.97
C PRO A 231 22.32 -72.31 -28.06
N PHE A 232 22.33 -71.04 -27.64
CA PHE A 232 23.57 -70.29 -27.44
C PHE A 232 24.35 -70.94 -26.29
N LYS A 233 25.49 -71.56 -26.62
CA LYS A 233 26.46 -72.03 -25.63
C LYS A 233 27.52 -70.94 -25.50
N SER A 234 27.57 -70.30 -24.34
CA SER A 234 28.64 -69.35 -24.01
C SER A 234 29.97 -70.10 -23.94
N THR A 235 30.93 -69.69 -24.76
CA THR A 235 32.36 -70.09 -24.64
C THR A 235 33.07 -69.13 -23.71
#